data_AF-A0A2D6NUT6-F1
#
_entry.id   AF-A0A2D6NUT6-F1
#
_cell.length_a   1.000
_cell.length_b   1.000
_cell.length_c   1.000
_cell.angle_alpha   90.00
_cell.angle_beta   90.00
_cell.angle_gamma   90.00
#
_symmetry.space_group_name_H-M   'P 1'
#
loop_
_entity.id
_entity.type
_entity.pdbx_description
1 polymer ?
#
loop_
_entity_poly.entity_id
_entity_poly.type
_entity_poly.pdbx_seq_one_letter_code
_entity_poly.pdbx_strand_id
1 'polypeptide(L)'
;MNAITIMALAMALLAVIKLIVVLTKPDVWIKITDAILKKSTINTIIFLGLLVITGYYLLQSLTIVEIGATMLFTSLLMALAWVPYKDELMKLRPKLIKEGLAKSWLVIIVWIIILVWIFYDILI
;
A
#
# COMPACT_ATOMS: atom_id res chain seq x y z
N MET A 1 20.57 12.24 -8.84
CA MET A 1 19.61 12.14 -7.72
C MET A 1 19.63 10.72 -7.20
N ASN A 2 19.57 10.51 -5.87
CA ASN A 2 19.50 9.17 -5.29
C ASN A 2 18.10 8.55 -5.51
N ALA A 3 18.00 7.23 -5.57
CA ALA A 3 16.76 6.47 -5.76
C ALA A 3 15.68 6.87 -4.75
N ILE A 4 16.03 7.00 -3.46
CA ILE A 4 15.10 7.49 -2.43
C ILE A 4 14.53 8.87 -2.80
N THR A 5 15.37 9.80 -3.25
CA THR A 5 14.92 11.16 -3.60
C THR A 5 13.93 11.14 -4.75
N ILE A 6 14.16 10.29 -5.76
CA ILE A 6 13.25 10.11 -6.89
C ILE A 6 11.92 9.52 -6.42
N MET A 7 11.96 8.50 -5.56
CA MET A 7 10.76 7.87 -5.00
C MET A 7 9.95 8.83 -4.14
N ALA A 8 10.62 9.61 -3.27
CA ALA A 8 9.99 10.62 -2.43
C ALA A 8 9.36 11.73 -3.28
N LEU A 9 10.05 12.20 -4.32
CA LEU A 9 9.51 13.19 -5.26
C LEU A 9 8.28 12.65 -6.00
N ALA A 10 8.34 11.42 -6.51
CA ALA A 10 7.22 10.77 -7.18
C ALA A 10 6.01 10.65 -6.24
N MET A 11 6.22 10.19 -5.01
CA MET A 11 5.17 10.10 -3.99
C MET A 11 4.58 11.48 -3.67
N ALA A 12 5.40 12.50 -3.47
CA ALA A 12 4.95 13.86 -3.17
C ALA A 12 4.11 14.44 -4.30
N LEU A 13 4.58 14.32 -5.55
CA LEU A 13 3.84 14.80 -6.73
C LEU A 13 2.50 14.06 -6.88
N LEU A 14 2.50 12.73 -6.78
CA LEU A 14 1.27 11.94 -6.87
C LEU A 14 0.29 12.27 -5.75
N ALA A 15 0.78 12.46 -4.52
CA ALA A 15 -0.06 12.83 -3.38
C ALA A 15 -0.68 14.22 -3.56
N VAL A 16 0.09 15.23 -4.00
CA VAL A 16 -0.41 16.57 -4.26
C VAL A 16 -1.46 16.55 -5.38
N ILE A 17 -1.17 15.89 -6.51
CA ILE A 17 -2.13 15.76 -7.61
C ILE A 17 -3.40 15.07 -7.13
N LYS A 18 -3.28 13.96 -6.40
CA LYS A 18 -4.42 13.23 -5.85
C LYS A 18 -5.25 14.11 -4.92
N LEU A 19 -4.63 14.83 -4.00
CA LEU A 19 -5.34 15.72 -3.06
C LEU A 19 -6.06 16.85 -3.79
N ILE A 20 -5.41 17.50 -4.77
CA ILE A 20 -6.04 18.53 -5.59
C ILE A 20 -7.26 17.97 -6.31
N VAL A 21 -7.14 16.81 -6.97
CA VAL A 21 -8.25 16.20 -7.72
C VAL A 21 -9.38 15.79 -6.78
N VAL A 22 -9.08 15.15 -5.64
CA VAL A 22 -10.10 14.73 -4.66
C VAL A 22 -10.85 15.92 -4.07
N LEU A 23 -10.15 17.01 -3.74
CA LEU A 23 -10.74 18.20 -3.12
C LEU A 23 -11.51 19.07 -4.12
N THR A 24 -11.08 19.14 -5.38
CA THR A 24 -11.73 20.00 -6.39
C THR A 24 -12.78 19.27 -7.23
N LYS A 25 -12.57 17.99 -7.53
CA LYS A 25 -13.39 17.18 -8.45
C LYS A 25 -13.46 15.71 -7.98
N PRO A 26 -14.15 15.43 -6.85
CA PRO A 26 -14.25 14.08 -6.31
C PRO A 26 -14.83 13.07 -7.32
N ASP A 27 -15.79 13.47 -8.14
CA ASP A 27 -16.39 12.60 -9.18
C ASP A 27 -15.37 12.15 -10.23
N VAL A 28 -14.40 13.02 -10.57
CA VAL A 28 -13.33 12.67 -11.51
C VAL A 28 -12.41 11.64 -10.86
N TRP A 29 -12.08 11.81 -9.58
CA TRP A 29 -11.30 10.83 -8.84
C TRP A 29 -11.97 9.46 -8.81
N ILE A 30 -13.28 9.41 -8.49
CA ILE A 30 -14.05 8.15 -8.46
C ILE A 30 -14.05 7.46 -9.83
N LYS A 31 -14.26 8.22 -10.92
CA LYS A 31 -14.20 7.67 -12.29
C LYS A 31 -12.83 7.08 -12.63
N ILE A 32 -11.75 7.75 -12.22
CA ILE A 32 -10.38 7.25 -12.40
C ILE A 32 -10.19 5.96 -11.61
N THR A 33 -10.58 5.93 -10.33
CA THR A 33 -10.44 4.74 -9.50
C THR A 33 -11.26 3.57 -10.02
N ASP A 34 -12.48 3.81 -10.51
CA ASP A 34 -13.32 2.77 -11.11
C ASP A 34 -12.71 2.20 -12.38
N ALA A 35 -12.19 3.06 -13.26
CA ALA A 35 -11.55 2.65 -14.50
C ALA A 35 -10.32 1.76 -14.23
N ILE A 36 -9.54 2.11 -13.21
CA ILE A 36 -8.42 1.29 -12.73
C ILE A 36 -8.99 -0.02 -12.20
N LEU A 37 -9.79 0.00 -11.13
CA LEU A 37 -10.24 -1.19 -10.39
C LEU A 37 -11.00 -2.23 -11.24
N LYS A 38 -11.67 -1.82 -12.32
CA LYS A 38 -12.34 -2.75 -13.27
C LYS A 38 -11.39 -3.79 -13.87
N LYS A 39 -10.09 -3.52 -13.98
CA LYS A 39 -9.09 -4.44 -14.56
C LYS A 39 -8.25 -5.13 -13.49
N SER A 40 -8.91 -5.85 -12.58
CA SER A 40 -8.29 -6.44 -11.37
C SER A 40 -7.00 -7.24 -11.63
N THR A 41 -6.95 -8.08 -12.68
CA THR A 41 -5.75 -8.89 -12.97
C THR A 41 -4.58 -8.03 -13.44
N ILE A 42 -4.82 -7.10 -14.37
CA ILE A 42 -3.79 -6.20 -14.90
C ILE A 42 -3.25 -5.31 -13.76
N ASN A 43 -4.14 -4.79 -12.91
CA ASN A 43 -3.73 -3.99 -11.76
C ASN A 43 -2.87 -4.78 -10.79
N THR A 44 -3.21 -6.06 -10.54
CA THR A 44 -2.42 -6.90 -9.64
C THR A 44 -0.98 -7.03 -10.16
N ILE A 45 -0.79 -7.25 -11.47
CA ILE A 45 0.54 -7.33 -12.09
C ILE A 45 1.27 -5.99 -11.97
N ILE A 46 0.58 -4.88 -12.26
CA ILE A 46 1.18 -3.53 -12.17
C ILE A 46 1.61 -3.22 -10.74
N PHE A 47 0.74 -3.43 -9.75
CA PHE A 47 1.06 -3.15 -8.35
C PHE A 47 2.14 -4.09 -7.81
N LEU A 48 2.15 -5.36 -8.22
CA LEU A 48 3.21 -6.29 -7.85
C LEU A 48 4.56 -5.88 -8.45
N GLY A 49 4.58 -5.47 -9.72
CA GLY A 49 5.78 -4.94 -10.36
C GLY A 49 6.30 -3.68 -9.68
N LEU A 50 5.40 -2.72 -9.39
CA LEU A 50 5.75 -1.51 -8.64
C LEU A 50 6.26 -1.83 -7.23
N LEU A 51 5.64 -2.79 -6.54
CA LEU A 51 6.08 -3.23 -5.22
C LEU A 51 7.51 -3.79 -5.26
N VAL A 52 7.82 -4.66 -6.22
CA VAL A 52 9.17 -5.24 -6.36
C VAL A 52 10.20 -4.17 -6.71
N ILE A 53 9.90 -3.31 -7.68
CA ILE A 53 10.81 -2.24 -8.12
C ILE A 53 11.08 -1.27 -6.96
N THR A 54 10.03 -0.78 -6.31
CA THR A 54 10.18 0.15 -5.18
C THR A 54 10.87 -0.50 -3.98
N GLY A 55 10.53 -1.74 -3.65
CA GLY A 55 11.19 -2.51 -2.59
C GLY A 55 12.69 -2.69 -2.84
N TYR A 56 13.09 -3.03 -4.06
CA TYR A 56 14.50 -3.15 -4.45
C TYR A 56 15.28 -1.86 -4.23
N TYR A 57 14.75 -0.72 -4.69
CA TYR A 57 15.41 0.57 -4.50
C TYR A 57 15.42 1.04 -3.03
N LEU A 58 14.38 0.72 -2.25
CA LEU A 58 14.37 1.01 -0.82
C LEU A 58 15.45 0.23 -0.09
N LEU A 59 15.59 -1.07 -0.36
CA LEU A 59 16.59 -1.93 0.28
C LEU A 59 18.04 -1.57 -0.06
N GLN A 60 18.27 -0.82 -1.14
CA GLN A 60 19.61 -0.28 -1.44
C GLN A 60 20.00 0.91 -0.55
N SER A 61 19.04 1.53 0.11
CA SER A 61 19.26 2.81 0.80
C SER A 61 18.74 2.84 2.24
N LEU A 62 17.83 1.93 2.60
CA LEU A 62 17.28 1.76 3.94
C LEU A 62 17.45 0.30 4.37
N THR A 63 17.65 0.11 5.67
CA THR A 63 17.58 -1.21 6.30
C THR A 63 16.15 -1.72 6.35
N ILE A 64 15.98 -3.05 6.46
CA ILE A 64 14.65 -3.65 6.58
C ILE A 64 13.91 -3.16 7.83
N VAL A 65 14.63 -2.82 8.90
CA VAL A 65 14.08 -2.26 10.14
C VAL A 65 13.53 -0.85 9.92
N GLU A 66 14.25 0.02 9.20
CA GLU A 66 13.76 1.38 8.85
C GLU A 66 12.53 1.34 7.92
N ILE A 67 12.52 0.39 6.97
CA ILE A 67 11.35 0.12 6.13
C ILE A 67 10.17 -0.32 7.01
N GLY A 68 10.40 -1.26 7.93
CA GLY A 68 9.40 -1.73 8.89
C GLY A 68 8.81 -0.61 9.75
N ALA A 69 9.66 0.27 10.28
CA ALA A 69 9.22 1.44 11.05
C ALA A 69 8.35 2.40 10.21
N THR A 70 8.73 2.63 8.96
CA THR A 70 7.94 3.46 8.02
C THR A 70 6.61 2.79 7.65
N MET A 71 6.60 1.47 7.46
CA MET A 71 5.39 0.68 7.20
C MET A 71 4.44 0.71 8.40
N LEU A 72 4.94 0.64 9.63
CA LEU A 72 4.14 0.79 10.84
C LEU A 72 3.47 2.17 10.87
N PHE A 73 4.25 3.23 10.71
CA PHE A 73 3.74 4.60 10.72
C PHE A 73 2.65 4.82 9.67
N THR A 74 2.90 4.41 8.42
CA THR A 74 1.94 4.55 7.32
C THR A 74 0.71 3.67 7.50
N SER A 75 0.85 2.47 8.07
CA SER A 75 -0.28 1.58 8.38
C SER A 75 -1.20 2.17 9.45
N LEU A 76 -0.64 2.83 10.48
CA LEU A 76 -1.43 3.55 11.48
C LEU A 76 -2.15 4.77 10.88
N LEU A 77 -1.47 5.54 10.01
CA LEU A 77 -2.12 6.64 9.29
C LEU A 77 -3.27 6.15 8.40
N MET A 78 -3.08 5.04 7.68
CA MET A 78 -4.14 4.42 6.89
C MET A 78 -5.28 3.98 7.79
N ALA A 79 -5.00 3.30 8.92
CA ALA A 79 -6.02 2.85 9.85
C ALA A 79 -6.88 4.03 10.35
N LEU A 80 -6.28 5.17 10.69
CA LEU A 80 -7.01 6.38 11.10
C LEU A 80 -7.98 6.88 10.02
N ALA A 81 -7.59 6.80 8.74
CA ALA A 81 -8.47 7.19 7.63
C ALA A 81 -9.72 6.29 7.51
N TRP A 82 -9.64 5.05 8.00
CA TRP A 82 -10.72 4.07 7.95
C TRP A 82 -11.64 4.08 9.16
N VAL A 83 -11.20 4.64 10.30
CA VAL A 83 -11.99 4.68 11.55
C VAL A 83 -13.39 5.29 11.38
N PRO A 84 -13.58 6.41 10.65
CA PRO A 84 -14.92 6.97 10.45
C PRO A 84 -15.89 6.05 9.70
N TYR A 85 -15.37 5.08 8.94
CA TYR A 85 -16.14 4.13 8.12
C TYR A 85 -16.25 2.74 8.75
N LYS A 86 -16.13 2.67 10.09
CA LYS A 86 -16.10 1.39 10.83
C LYS A 86 -17.31 0.50 10.55
N ASP A 87 -18.51 1.08 10.42
CA ASP A 87 -19.75 0.32 10.28
C ASP A 87 -19.85 -0.31 8.88
N GLU A 88 -19.40 0.39 7.84
CA GLU A 88 -19.23 -0.13 6.49
C GLU A 88 -18.19 -1.25 6.45
N LEU A 89 -17.07 -1.09 7.16
CA LEU A 89 -16.04 -2.12 7.25
C LEU A 89 -16.55 -3.38 7.97
N MET A 90 -17.36 -3.24 9.02
CA MET A 90 -17.95 -4.38 9.71
C MET A 90 -18.89 -5.18 8.82
N LYS A 91 -19.57 -4.55 7.86
CA LYS A 91 -20.39 -5.26 6.86
C LYS A 91 -19.56 -6.12 5.90
N LEU A 92 -18.29 -5.80 5.70
CA LEU A 92 -17.38 -6.59 4.86
C LEU A 92 -16.84 -7.84 5.57
N ARG A 93 -16.90 -7.90 6.91
CA ARG A 93 -16.38 -8.99 7.73
C ARG A 93 -16.75 -10.41 7.25
N PRO A 94 -18.03 -10.77 7.01
CA PRO A 94 -18.38 -12.13 6.59
C PRO A 94 -17.75 -12.51 5.24
N LYS A 95 -17.62 -11.54 4.32
CA LYS A 95 -16.97 -11.75 3.02
C LYS A 95 -15.46 -11.91 3.16
N LEU A 96 -14.84 -11.12 4.04
CA LEU A 96 -13.41 -11.22 4.33
C LEU A 96 -13.03 -12.54 5.02
N ILE A 97 -13.87 -13.05 5.92
CA ILE A 97 -13.60 -14.35 6.58
C ILE A 97 -13.70 -15.49 5.56
N LYS A 98 -14.72 -15.47 4.69
CA LYS A 98 -14.97 -16.56 3.74
C LYS A 98 -14.00 -16.56 2.56
N GLU A 99 -13.67 -15.38 2.03
CA GLU A 99 -12.94 -15.25 0.76
C GLU A 99 -11.65 -14.41 0.88
N GLY A 100 -11.47 -13.66 1.96
CA GLY A 100 -10.39 -12.68 2.10
C GLY A 100 -9.01 -13.31 2.08
N LEU A 101 -8.82 -14.43 2.78
CA LEU A 101 -7.53 -15.17 2.76
C LEU A 101 -7.19 -15.64 1.35
N ALA A 102 -8.16 -16.21 0.63
CA ALA A 102 -7.96 -16.69 -0.73
C ALA A 102 -7.74 -15.56 -1.75
N LYS A 103 -8.30 -14.38 -1.53
CA LYS A 103 -8.16 -13.22 -2.44
C LYS A 103 -6.92 -12.37 -2.15
N SER A 104 -6.44 -12.36 -0.91
CA SER A 104 -5.32 -11.54 -0.45
C SER A 104 -4.07 -12.34 -0.10
N TRP A 105 -4.02 -13.63 -0.43
CA TRP A 105 -2.91 -14.54 -0.11
C TRP A 105 -1.55 -13.99 -0.48
N LEU A 106 -1.42 -13.35 -1.65
CA LEU A 106 -0.15 -12.80 -2.13
C LEU A 106 0.35 -11.70 -1.20
N VAL A 107 -0.53 -10.77 -0.82
CA VAL A 107 -0.20 -9.69 0.12
C VAL A 107 0.16 -10.26 1.48
N ILE A 108 -0.56 -11.30 1.95
CA ILE A 108 -0.25 -11.98 3.21
C ILE A 108 1.16 -12.59 3.19
N ILE A 109 1.55 -13.27 2.09
CA ILE A 109 2.90 -13.83 1.96
C ILE A 109 3.97 -12.74 2.00
N VAL A 110 3.77 -11.65 1.26
CA VAL A 110 4.72 -10.51 1.28
C VAL A 110 4.87 -9.97 2.71
N TRP A 111 3.77 -9.80 3.43
CA TRP A 111 3.79 -9.36 4.83
C TRP A 111 4.56 -10.31 5.73
N ILE A 112 4.33 -11.63 5.61
CA ILE A 112 5.05 -12.63 6.41
C ILE A 112 6.55 -12.56 6.12
N ILE A 113 6.96 -12.47 4.85
CA ILE A 113 8.37 -12.36 4.46
C ILE A 113 9.03 -11.14 5.11
N ILE A 114 8.38 -9.97 5.02
CA ILE A 114 8.90 -8.73 5.62
C ILE A 114 9.01 -8.86 7.14
N LEU A 115 7.99 -9.41 7.82
CA LEU A 115 8.01 -9.59 9.27
C LEU A 115 9.12 -10.53 9.72
N VAL A 116 9.25 -11.69 9.07
CA VAL A 116 10.32 -12.66 9.38
C VAL A 116 11.70 -12.02 9.19
N TRP A 117 11.88 -11.23 8.14
CA TRP A 117 13.15 -10.54 7.89
C TRP A 117 13.45 -9.46 8.93
N ILE A 118 12.45 -8.66 9.32
CA ILE A 118 12.61 -7.68 10.40
C ILE A 118 13.02 -8.38 11.70
N PHE A 119 12.34 -9.46 12.08
CA PHE A 119 12.68 -10.20 13.29
C PHE A 119 14.07 -10.81 13.22
N TYR A 120 14.45 -11.37 12.06
CA TYR A 120 15.78 -11.91 11.84
C TYR A 120 16.85 -10.84 12.05
N ASP A 121 16.69 -9.67 11.44
CA ASP A 121 17.67 -8.56 11.50
C ASP A 121 17.77 -7.91 12.89
N ILE A 122 16.70 -7.96 13.69
CA ILE A 122 16.69 -7.43 15.06
C ILE A 122 17.29 -8.42 16.07
N LEU A 123 17.03 -9.72 15.88
CA LEU A 123 17.33 -10.75 16.89
C LEU A 123 18.68 -11.46 16.68
N ILE A 124 19.24 -11.40 15.47
CA ILE A 124 20.49 -12.07 15.08
C ILE A 124 21.50 -11.01 14.66
#